data_AF-A0AAE4UWQ8-F1
#
_entry.id   AF-A0AAE4UWQ8-F1
#
_cell.length_a   1.000
_cell.length_b   1.000
_cell.length_c   1.000
_cell.angle_alpha   90.00
_cell.angle_beta   90.00
_cell.angle_gamma   90.00
#
_symmetry.space_group_name_H-M   'P 1'
#
loop_
_entity.id
_entity.type
_entity.pdbx_description
1 polymer ?
#
loop_
_entity_poly.entity_id
_entity_poly.type
_entity_poly.pdbx_seq_one_letter_code
_entity_poly.pdbx_strand_id
1 'polypeptide(L)'
;MVISTSPFELAQQAVAELHELLGSEPNLVRLADGEPDLTVIRAFAARKLREGPESAELAVRLAELVTRLDTASRDDIARRLHVHTEQFEALQQVVRAIDARADHIARTVTQELCTSLGYGKAMFSVVRGSTWSPIALAVNPSLTEDFHELVTAIDGREISLREAPREAELVRRRRPYAVDGVDTYRHTYRPLIDLSRPAGYIAVPIVVDSRTVAMIHVDRQSDSLTDTDVHIVGALAGVCASVRERADLRQQISARNEHVDAEIQRLTRALRHLEQAPVTMPELGTSEPPAGAPSTDVNAQAPAIPRAHTLTAREREVLTLMATGATNGTISRRLCISDGTVKSHVQRIFKKLGVSTRAEVAALCAHAKTGAHAKTVNGG
;
A
#
# COMPACT_ATOMS: atom_id res chain seq x y z
N MET A 1 45.11 6.99 5.66
CA MET A 1 44.28 6.93 6.87
C MET A 1 44.26 8.34 7.46
N VAL A 2 43.30 9.17 7.06
CA VAL A 2 43.04 10.42 7.77
C VAL A 2 42.08 10.05 8.88
N ILE A 3 42.53 10.12 10.13
CA ILE A 3 41.66 9.95 11.29
C ILE A 3 40.69 11.12 11.22
N SER A 4 39.45 10.87 10.81
CA SER A 4 38.40 11.87 10.75
C SER A 4 37.99 12.17 12.19
N THR A 5 38.64 13.17 12.81
CA THR A 5 38.33 13.63 14.17
C THR A 5 36.86 14.02 14.23
N SER A 6 36.11 13.47 15.19
CA SER A 6 34.68 13.78 15.29
C SER A 6 34.46 15.27 15.63
N PRO A 7 33.32 15.87 15.24
CA PRO A 7 33.00 17.26 15.59
C PRO A 7 33.09 17.52 17.11
N PHE A 8 32.74 16.52 17.91
CA PHE A 8 32.82 16.56 19.36
C PHE A 8 34.27 16.61 19.88
N GLU A 9 35.15 15.77 19.36
CA GLU A 9 36.58 15.78 19.70
C GLU A 9 37.26 17.09 19.30
N LEU A 10 36.92 17.63 18.12
CA LEU A 10 37.38 18.95 17.67
C LEU A 10 36.92 20.07 18.61
N ALA A 11 35.67 20.00 19.09
CA ALA A 11 35.13 20.97 20.02
C ALA A 11 35.82 20.89 21.39
N GLN A 12 36.10 19.68 21.89
CA GLN A 12 36.88 19.49 23.12
C GLN A 12 38.31 20.03 23.01
N GLN A 13 39.00 19.75 21.89
CA GLN A 13 40.35 20.27 21.64
C GLN A 13 40.36 21.80 21.59
N ALA A 14 39.37 22.41 20.94
CA ALA A 14 39.25 23.86 20.85
C ALA A 14 38.98 24.51 22.23
N VAL A 15 38.17 23.88 23.08
CA VAL A 15 37.94 24.35 24.46
C VAL A 15 39.23 24.26 25.27
N ALA A 16 39.97 23.16 25.18
CA ALA A 16 41.24 22.98 25.87
C ALA A 16 42.27 24.04 25.42
N GLU A 17 42.36 24.30 24.12
CA GLU A 17 43.24 25.31 23.54
C GLU A 17 42.88 26.73 24.00
N LEU A 18 41.59 27.07 24.07
CA LEU A 18 41.15 28.34 24.64
C LEU A 18 41.51 28.47 26.12
N HIS A 19 41.50 27.36 26.86
CA HIS A 19 41.86 27.35 28.29
C HIS A 19 43.36 27.60 28.48
N GLU A 20 44.19 27.08 27.57
CA GLU A 20 45.62 27.37 27.52
C GLU A 20 45.89 28.84 27.17
N LEU A 21 45.16 29.39 26.20
CA LEU A 21 45.37 30.74 25.69
C LEU A 21 44.84 31.86 26.61
N LEU A 22 43.72 31.62 27.30
CA LEU A 22 42.98 32.64 28.05
C LEU A 22 42.92 32.36 29.56
N GLY A 23 43.41 31.21 30.01
CA GLY A 23 43.30 30.75 31.39
C GLY A 23 41.85 30.44 31.80
N SER A 24 41.59 30.50 33.11
CA SER A 24 40.30 30.14 33.70
C SER A 24 39.31 31.30 33.64
N GLU A 25 38.78 31.60 32.45
CA GLU A 25 37.69 32.55 32.28
C GLU A 25 36.32 31.94 32.68
N PRO A 26 35.47 32.64 33.45
CA PRO A 26 34.18 32.11 33.91
C PRO A 26 33.25 31.66 32.78
N ASN A 27 33.29 32.37 31.65
CA ASN A 27 32.49 32.05 30.47
C ASN A 27 33.05 30.83 29.71
N LEU A 28 34.36 30.58 29.81
CA LEU A 28 35.00 29.42 29.20
C LEU A 28 34.76 28.15 30.02
N VAL A 29 34.71 28.25 31.35
CA VAL A 29 34.32 27.14 32.24
C VAL A 29 32.90 26.67 31.92
N ARG A 30 31.96 27.60 31.71
CA ARG A 30 30.58 27.28 31.29
C ARG A 30 30.49 26.60 29.91
N LEU A 31 31.41 26.91 29.01
CA LEU A 31 31.53 26.26 27.70
C LEU A 31 32.07 24.83 27.80
N ALA A 32 32.92 24.57 28.81
CA ALA A 32 33.49 23.25 29.07
C ALA A 32 32.54 22.30 29.81
N ASP A 33 31.63 22.84 30.64
CA ASP A 33 30.67 22.05 31.43
C ASP A 33 29.43 21.58 30.62
N GLY A 34 29.24 22.05 29.39
CA GLY A 34 28.14 21.68 28.50
C GLY A 34 28.54 20.75 27.34
N GLU A 35 27.59 20.42 26.45
CA GLU A 35 27.92 19.81 25.15
C GLU A 35 28.62 20.85 24.26
N PRO A 36 29.89 20.63 23.85
CA PRO A 36 30.69 21.64 23.18
C PRO A 36 30.24 21.80 21.71
N ASP A 37 29.61 22.94 21.40
CA ASP A 37 29.19 23.33 20.05
C ASP A 37 30.26 24.22 19.38
N LEU A 38 30.78 23.76 18.24
CA LEU A 38 31.78 24.48 17.44
C LEU A 38 31.37 25.92 17.12
N THR A 39 30.07 26.17 16.90
CA THR A 39 29.52 27.50 16.61
C THR A 39 29.68 28.45 17.78
N VAL A 40 29.39 27.96 19.00
CA VAL A 40 29.45 28.75 20.23
C VAL A 40 30.92 29.01 20.61
N ILE A 41 31.78 28.00 20.48
CA ILE A 41 33.22 28.12 20.73
C ILE A 41 33.85 29.13 19.76
N ARG A 42 33.52 29.03 18.47
CA ARG A 42 33.99 29.96 17.44
C ARG A 42 33.50 31.39 17.71
N ALA A 43 32.24 31.57 18.10
CA ALA A 43 31.71 32.88 18.46
C ALA A 43 32.44 33.48 19.68
N PHE A 44 32.80 32.66 20.67
CA PHE A 44 33.59 33.07 21.82
C PHE A 44 35.00 33.52 21.42
N ALA A 45 35.74 32.70 20.67
CA ALA A 45 37.09 33.03 20.21
C ALA A 45 37.11 34.30 19.34
N ALA A 46 36.15 34.43 18.42
CA ALA A 46 36.01 35.63 17.58
C ALA A 46 35.66 36.89 18.38
N ARG A 47 34.90 36.74 19.48
CA ARG A 47 34.62 37.85 20.40
C ARG A 47 35.89 38.29 21.13
N LYS A 48 36.68 37.36 21.66
CA LYS A 48 37.97 37.68 22.31
C LYS A 48 38.95 38.36 21.37
N LEU A 49 38.97 37.96 20.10
CA LEU A 49 39.75 38.64 19.07
C LEU A 49 39.29 40.09 18.82
N ARG A 50 37.98 40.37 18.89
CA ARG A 50 37.41 41.74 18.75
C ARG A 50 37.61 42.61 19.99
N GLU A 51 37.64 42.01 21.17
CA GLU A 51 37.87 42.72 22.45
C GLU A 51 39.30 43.29 22.54
N GLY A 52 40.23 42.82 21.69
CA GLY A 52 41.61 43.30 21.62
C GLY A 52 42.53 42.48 22.53
N PRO A 53 43.18 41.43 22.01
CA PRO A 53 44.07 40.56 22.80
C PRO A 53 45.28 41.32 23.37
N GLU A 54 45.73 40.93 24.55
CA GLU A 54 46.86 41.58 25.25
C GLU A 54 48.19 41.46 24.51
N SER A 55 48.33 40.47 23.61
CA SER A 55 49.53 40.26 22.80
C SER A 55 49.20 39.95 21.34
N ALA A 56 50.11 40.31 20.44
CA ALA A 56 50.01 39.97 19.01
C ALA A 56 50.02 38.44 18.79
N GLU A 57 50.76 37.70 19.62
CA GLU A 57 50.81 36.24 19.58
C GLU A 57 49.45 35.60 19.93
N LEU A 58 48.80 36.10 20.99
CA LEU A 58 47.45 35.66 21.38
C LEU A 58 46.43 35.98 20.28
N ALA A 59 46.54 37.14 19.63
CA ALA A 59 45.69 37.50 18.51
C ALA A 59 45.84 36.56 17.31
N VAL A 60 47.07 36.19 16.95
CA VAL A 60 47.34 35.24 15.87
C VAL A 60 46.79 33.86 16.21
N ARG A 61 47.06 33.34 17.41
CA ARG A 61 46.55 32.04 17.88
C ARG A 61 45.02 31.97 17.88
N LEU A 62 44.34 33.02 18.36
CA LEU A 62 42.88 33.10 18.34
C LEU A 62 42.32 33.18 16.92
N ALA A 63 42.97 33.92 16.02
CA ALA A 63 42.56 34.00 14.61
C ALA A 63 42.75 32.65 13.87
N GLU A 64 43.83 31.93 14.15
CA GLU A 64 44.07 30.58 13.64
C GLU A 64 43.01 29.58 14.15
N LEU A 65 42.67 29.65 15.44
CA LEU A 65 41.62 28.81 16.02
C LEU A 65 40.25 29.11 15.37
N VAL A 66 39.86 30.38 15.24
CA VAL A 66 38.60 30.76 14.57
C VAL A 66 38.57 30.24 13.13
N THR A 67 39.67 30.36 12.40
CA THR A 67 39.77 29.89 11.01
C THR A 67 39.65 28.37 10.92
N ARG A 68 40.30 27.62 11.82
CA ARG A 68 40.16 26.15 11.88
C ARG A 68 38.73 25.74 12.21
N LEU A 69 38.08 26.39 13.17
CA LEU A 69 36.69 26.11 13.55
C LEU A 69 35.71 26.43 12.42
N ASP A 70 35.94 27.52 11.66
CA ASP A 70 35.12 27.86 10.48
C ASP A 70 35.26 26.82 9.37
N THR A 71 36.47 26.35 9.08
CA THR A 71 36.70 25.27 8.11
C THR A 71 36.04 23.97 8.55
N ALA A 72 36.26 23.55 9.81
CA ALA A 72 35.65 22.34 10.36
C ALA A 72 34.12 22.36 10.33
N SER A 73 33.51 23.52 10.63
CA SER A 73 32.05 23.70 10.58
C SER A 73 31.51 23.63 9.14
N ARG A 74 32.21 24.22 8.16
CA ARG A 74 31.84 24.13 6.75
C ARG A 74 31.94 22.70 6.23
N ASP A 75 33.01 22.00 6.58
CA ASP A 75 33.21 20.60 6.19
C ASP A 75 32.12 19.72 6.81
N ASP A 76 31.72 19.98 8.06
CA ASP A 76 30.62 19.26 8.69
C ASP A 76 29.26 19.48 7.98
N ILE A 77 28.92 20.73 7.69
CA ILE A 77 27.72 21.07 6.93
C ILE A 77 27.76 20.41 5.54
N ALA A 78 28.90 20.46 4.85
CA ALA A 78 29.07 19.84 3.54
C ALA A 78 28.89 18.32 3.62
N ARG A 79 29.46 17.65 4.63
CA ARG A 79 29.25 16.21 4.88
C ARG A 79 27.77 15.90 5.11
N ARG A 80 27.08 16.67 5.97
CA ARG A 80 25.65 16.45 6.25
C ARG A 80 24.78 16.67 5.02
N LEU A 81 25.05 17.71 4.22
CA LEU A 81 24.36 17.96 2.95
C LEU A 81 24.61 16.84 1.94
N HIS A 82 25.85 16.33 1.87
CA HIS A 82 26.20 15.20 1.01
C HIS A 82 25.42 13.95 1.39
N VAL A 83 25.40 13.57 2.67
CA VAL A 83 24.61 12.44 3.19
C VAL A 83 23.12 12.59 2.83
N HIS A 84 22.54 13.78 3.00
CA HIS A 84 21.14 14.01 2.62
C HIS A 84 20.91 13.91 1.11
N THR A 85 21.88 14.32 0.29
CA THR A 85 21.81 14.21 -1.18
C THR A 85 21.87 12.74 -1.60
N GLU A 86 22.79 11.96 -1.05
CA GLU A 86 22.90 10.52 -1.31
C GLU A 86 21.63 9.78 -0.90
N GLN A 87 21.06 10.07 0.28
CA GLN A 87 19.79 9.49 0.73
C GLN A 87 18.63 9.83 -0.22
N PHE A 88 18.59 11.05 -0.73
CA PHE A 88 17.56 11.48 -1.67
C PHE A 88 17.70 10.79 -3.03
N GLU A 89 18.92 10.68 -3.55
CA GLU A 89 19.20 9.95 -4.80
C GLU A 89 18.86 8.46 -4.67
N ALA A 90 19.24 7.83 -3.57
CA ALA A 90 18.88 6.45 -3.25
C ALA A 90 17.36 6.26 -3.23
N LEU A 91 16.62 7.17 -2.56
CA LEU A 91 15.16 7.12 -2.53
C LEU A 91 14.56 7.24 -3.94
N GLN A 92 15.06 8.16 -4.77
CA GLN A 92 14.59 8.30 -6.15
C GLN A 92 14.88 7.03 -6.99
N GLN A 93 16.04 6.39 -6.78
CA GLN A 93 16.38 5.13 -7.42
C GLN A 93 15.40 4.03 -7.03
N VAL A 94 15.06 3.90 -5.75
CA VAL A 94 14.08 2.92 -5.26
C VAL A 94 12.73 3.13 -5.94
N VAL A 95 12.24 4.37 -5.99
CA VAL A 95 10.95 4.71 -6.62
C VAL A 95 10.96 4.33 -8.11
N ARG A 96 12.03 4.69 -8.85
CA ARG A 96 12.20 4.31 -10.25
C ARG A 96 12.22 2.79 -10.44
N ALA A 97 12.89 2.06 -9.56
CA ALA A 97 12.96 0.61 -9.63
C ALA A 97 11.59 -0.05 -9.42
N ILE A 98 10.79 0.45 -8.45
CA ILE A 98 9.43 -0.03 -8.19
C ILE A 98 8.53 0.22 -9.41
N ASP A 99 8.57 1.43 -9.99
CA ASP A 99 7.76 1.77 -11.16
C ASP A 99 8.12 0.91 -12.38
N ALA A 100 9.41 0.63 -12.59
CA ALA A 100 9.87 -0.21 -13.70
C ALA A 100 9.52 -1.70 -13.55
N ARG A 101 9.32 -2.19 -12.31
CA ARG A 101 9.09 -3.61 -12.00
C ARG A 101 7.81 -3.82 -11.21
N ALA A 102 6.72 -3.25 -11.71
CA ALA A 102 5.40 -3.30 -11.07
C ALA A 102 4.90 -4.74 -10.77
N ASP A 103 5.29 -5.73 -11.56
CA ASP A 103 4.91 -7.15 -11.33
C ASP A 103 5.69 -7.80 -10.18
N HIS A 104 6.77 -7.17 -9.72
CA HIS A 104 7.69 -7.70 -8.71
C HIS A 104 7.96 -6.73 -7.55
N ILE A 105 7.03 -5.79 -7.30
CA ILE A 105 7.15 -4.73 -6.27
C ILE A 105 7.68 -5.28 -4.95
N ALA A 106 7.12 -6.40 -4.46
CA ALA A 106 7.48 -6.96 -3.17
C ALA A 106 8.99 -7.28 -3.07
N ARG A 107 9.57 -7.93 -4.09
CA ARG A 107 11.00 -8.24 -4.11
C ARG A 107 11.85 -7.00 -4.35
N THR A 108 11.42 -6.13 -5.26
CA THR A 108 12.15 -4.91 -5.61
C THR A 108 12.27 -3.98 -4.42
N VAL A 109 11.18 -3.66 -3.72
CA VAL A 109 11.22 -2.74 -2.58
C VAL A 109 12.06 -3.30 -1.43
N THR A 110 11.95 -4.60 -1.12
CA THR A 110 12.75 -5.20 -0.04
C THR A 110 14.24 -5.17 -0.37
N GLN A 111 14.61 -5.48 -1.62
CA GLN A 111 16.00 -5.48 -2.04
C GLN A 111 16.59 -4.07 -1.96
N GLU A 112 15.92 -3.08 -2.54
CA GLU A 112 16.38 -1.68 -2.56
C GLU A 112 16.44 -1.06 -1.15
N LEU A 113 15.51 -1.42 -0.25
CA LEU A 113 15.59 -1.00 1.16
C LEU A 113 16.89 -1.49 1.82
N CYS A 114 17.34 -2.70 1.51
CA CYS A 114 18.57 -3.24 2.09
C CYS A 114 19.82 -2.71 1.38
N THR A 115 19.83 -2.69 0.04
CA THR A 115 21.04 -2.34 -0.74
C THR A 115 21.27 -0.84 -0.86
N SER A 116 20.22 -0.05 -1.00
CA SER A 116 20.30 1.38 -1.35
C SER A 116 20.04 2.27 -0.14
N LEU A 117 19.19 1.84 0.80
CA LEU A 117 18.89 2.60 2.03
C LEU A 117 19.54 2.01 3.30
N GLY A 118 20.26 0.90 3.17
CA GLY A 118 21.10 0.35 4.24
C GLY A 118 20.34 -0.28 5.41
N TYR A 119 19.06 -0.63 5.25
CA TYR A 119 18.36 -1.40 6.28
C TYR A 119 18.98 -2.81 6.42
N GLY A 120 18.98 -3.35 7.63
CA GLY A 120 19.58 -4.66 7.92
C GLY A 120 18.78 -5.80 7.28
N LYS A 121 17.47 -5.72 7.40
CA LYS A 121 16.50 -6.62 6.80
C LYS A 121 15.29 -5.83 6.33
N ALA A 122 14.69 -6.25 5.22
CA ALA A 122 13.40 -5.76 4.77
C ALA A 122 12.50 -6.93 4.36
N MET A 123 11.23 -6.89 4.79
CA MET A 123 10.25 -7.93 4.50
C MET A 123 8.95 -7.32 4.00
N PHE A 124 8.39 -7.90 2.94
CA PHE A 124 7.10 -7.55 2.40
C PHE A 124 6.09 -8.64 2.69
N SER A 125 4.96 -8.27 3.25
CA SER A 125 3.90 -9.22 3.60
C SER A 125 2.55 -8.79 3.07
N VAL A 126 1.76 -9.75 2.58
CA VAL A 126 0.40 -9.53 2.11
C VAL A 126 -0.58 -9.79 3.23
N VAL A 127 -1.60 -8.94 3.37
CA VAL A 127 -2.66 -9.08 4.37
C VAL A 127 -3.91 -9.66 3.72
N ARG A 128 -4.45 -10.74 4.30
CA ARG A 128 -5.67 -11.40 3.84
C ARG A 128 -6.63 -11.61 5.02
N GLY A 129 -7.57 -10.69 5.18
CA GLY A 129 -8.56 -10.78 6.26
C GLY A 129 -7.90 -10.70 7.64
N SER A 130 -7.88 -11.80 8.38
CA SER A 130 -7.28 -11.89 9.71
C SER A 130 -5.86 -12.47 9.73
N THR A 131 -5.28 -12.73 8.57
CA THR A 131 -3.94 -13.30 8.43
C THR A 131 -3.04 -12.41 7.59
N TRP A 132 -1.75 -12.63 7.73
CA TRP A 132 -0.73 -12.02 6.89
C TRP A 132 0.34 -13.06 6.54
N SER A 133 0.91 -12.92 5.35
CA SER A 133 1.90 -13.86 4.83
C SER A 133 3.06 -13.09 4.21
N PRO A 134 4.30 -13.32 4.66
CA PRO A 134 5.48 -12.81 3.98
C PRO A 134 5.60 -13.42 2.58
N ILE A 135 5.89 -12.57 1.59
CA ILE A 135 6.03 -12.97 0.18
C ILE A 135 7.37 -12.54 -0.42
N ALA A 136 8.10 -11.68 0.28
CA ALA A 136 9.47 -11.32 -0.05
C ALA A 136 10.22 -10.94 1.22
N LEU A 137 11.49 -11.34 1.28
CA LEU A 137 12.42 -11.01 2.35
C LEU A 137 13.77 -10.73 1.69
N ALA A 138 14.41 -9.64 2.09
CA ALA A 138 15.76 -9.30 1.72
C ALA A 138 16.55 -9.00 3.00
N VAL A 139 17.84 -9.28 2.93
CA VAL A 139 18.80 -9.01 3.98
C VAL A 139 19.92 -8.19 3.35
N ASN A 140 20.48 -7.28 4.12
CA ASN A 140 21.65 -6.52 3.70
C ASN A 140 22.78 -7.49 3.31
N PRO A 141 23.37 -7.37 2.11
CA PRO A 141 24.45 -8.24 1.67
C PRO A 141 25.63 -8.34 2.65
N SER A 142 25.87 -7.28 3.43
CA SER A 142 26.90 -7.25 4.47
C SER A 142 26.59 -8.11 5.69
N LEU A 143 25.37 -8.64 5.83
CA LEU A 143 24.86 -9.40 6.98
C LEU A 143 24.38 -10.82 6.61
N THR A 144 24.64 -11.28 5.39
CA THR A 144 23.92 -12.42 4.79
C THR A 144 24.09 -13.77 5.51
N GLU A 145 25.25 -14.04 6.11
CA GLU A 145 25.54 -15.33 6.76
C GLU A 145 24.66 -15.60 7.99
N ASP A 146 24.23 -14.55 8.70
CA ASP A 146 23.48 -14.68 9.95
C ASP A 146 21.97 -14.94 9.76
N PHE A 147 21.45 -14.85 8.53
CA PHE A 147 20.00 -14.74 8.27
C PHE A 147 19.39 -15.87 7.45
N HIS A 148 20.16 -16.92 7.12
CA HIS A 148 19.66 -18.00 6.27
C HIS A 148 18.47 -18.76 6.90
N GLU A 149 18.53 -19.04 8.21
CA GLU A 149 17.45 -19.70 8.96
C GLU A 149 16.15 -18.88 8.97
N LEU A 150 16.27 -17.55 8.99
CA LEU A 150 15.14 -16.63 8.95
C LEU A 150 14.37 -16.75 7.63
N VAL A 151 15.09 -16.77 6.50
CA VAL A 151 14.46 -16.89 5.17
C VAL A 151 13.67 -18.18 5.07
N THR A 152 14.23 -19.30 5.50
CA THR A 152 13.56 -20.61 5.45
C THR A 152 12.38 -20.70 6.42
N ALA A 153 12.46 -20.08 7.60
CA ALA A 153 11.40 -20.16 8.62
C ALA A 153 10.11 -19.41 8.27
N ILE A 154 10.18 -18.50 7.29
CA ILE A 154 9.11 -17.54 7.01
C ILE A 154 8.46 -17.74 5.63
N ASP A 155 9.18 -18.33 4.68
CA ASP A 155 8.67 -18.50 3.32
C ASP A 155 7.36 -19.30 3.30
N GLY A 156 6.34 -18.75 2.66
CA GLY A 156 5.01 -19.36 2.54
C GLY A 156 4.19 -19.45 3.84
N ARG A 157 4.68 -18.94 4.98
CA ARG A 157 3.97 -19.05 6.26
C ARG A 157 2.80 -18.06 6.35
N GLU A 158 1.64 -18.57 6.74
CA GLU A 158 0.47 -17.74 7.06
C GLU A 158 0.39 -17.52 8.57
N ILE A 159 0.43 -16.25 8.98
CA ILE A 159 0.52 -15.82 10.37
C ILE A 159 -0.81 -15.17 10.77
N SER A 160 -1.34 -15.54 11.93
CA SER A 160 -2.56 -14.93 12.45
C SER A 160 -2.27 -13.55 13.04
N LEU A 161 -3.09 -12.55 12.72
CA LEU A 161 -3.00 -11.23 13.38
C LEU A 161 -3.24 -11.32 14.89
N ARG A 162 -3.86 -12.39 15.39
CA ARG A 162 -4.02 -12.61 16.84
C ARG A 162 -2.70 -12.90 17.55
N GLU A 163 -1.72 -13.44 16.82
CA GLU A 163 -0.37 -13.77 17.34
C GLU A 163 0.57 -12.56 17.30
N ALA A 164 0.13 -11.46 16.69
CA ALA A 164 0.94 -10.29 16.36
C ALA A 164 0.16 -8.99 16.69
N PRO A 165 0.04 -8.59 17.97
CA PRO A 165 -0.84 -7.50 18.39
C PRO A 165 -0.51 -6.14 17.76
N ARG A 166 0.78 -5.80 17.59
CA ARG A 166 1.19 -4.52 16.96
C ARG A 166 0.87 -4.50 15.48
N GLU A 167 1.07 -5.61 14.79
CA GLU A 167 0.74 -5.80 13.37
C GLU A 167 -0.79 -5.76 13.17
N ALA A 168 -1.56 -6.35 14.09
CA ALA A 168 -3.02 -6.21 14.11
C ALA A 168 -3.47 -4.75 14.30
N GLU A 169 -2.81 -4.01 15.18
CA GLU A 169 -3.05 -2.59 15.39
C GLU A 169 -2.74 -1.76 14.14
N LEU A 170 -1.58 -2.04 13.51
CA LEU A 170 -1.16 -1.42 12.25
C LEU A 170 -2.18 -1.65 11.15
N VAL A 171 -2.65 -2.90 10.98
CA VAL A 171 -3.65 -3.23 9.97
C VAL A 171 -4.97 -2.52 10.25
N ARG A 172 -5.41 -2.49 11.51
CA ARG A 172 -6.68 -1.89 11.92
C ARG A 172 -6.67 -0.36 11.83
N ARG A 173 -5.62 0.28 12.34
CA ARG A 173 -5.49 1.75 12.39
C ARG A 173 -4.87 2.36 11.15
N ARG A 174 -4.22 1.56 10.30
CA ARG A 174 -3.48 2.01 9.11
C ARG A 174 -2.40 3.02 9.50
N ARG A 175 -1.72 2.77 10.61
CA ARG A 175 -0.64 3.62 11.12
C ARG A 175 0.66 2.83 11.22
N PRO A 176 1.78 3.41 10.79
CA PRO A 176 3.08 2.82 11.02
C PRO A 176 3.40 2.83 12.52
N TYR A 177 4.31 1.97 12.93
CA TYR A 177 4.91 2.02 14.26
C TYR A 177 6.40 1.68 14.18
N ALA A 178 7.16 2.23 15.11
CA ALA A 178 8.56 1.88 15.37
C ALA A 178 8.68 1.33 16.79
N VAL A 179 9.66 0.46 16.99
CA VAL A 179 10.01 -0.13 18.28
C VAL A 179 11.52 -0.16 18.41
N ASP A 180 12.04 0.33 19.52
CA ASP A 180 13.46 0.22 19.86
C ASP A 180 13.76 -1.14 20.47
N GLY A 181 15.03 -1.58 20.42
CA GLY A 181 15.48 -2.94 20.75
C GLY A 181 15.00 -3.50 22.09
N VAL A 182 14.71 -2.64 23.08
CA VAL A 182 14.23 -3.04 24.43
C VAL A 182 12.76 -3.46 24.43
N ASP A 183 11.94 -2.90 23.54
CA ASP A 183 10.48 -3.11 23.50
C ASP A 183 10.04 -4.13 22.42
N THR A 184 10.97 -4.56 21.57
CA THR A 184 10.70 -5.41 20.39
C THR A 184 10.07 -6.76 20.76
N TYR A 185 10.39 -7.28 21.95
CA TYR A 185 10.05 -8.65 22.37
C TYR A 185 8.64 -8.84 22.91
N ARG A 186 7.93 -7.78 23.32
CA ARG A 186 6.69 -7.96 24.11
C ARG A 186 5.40 -8.01 23.30
N HIS A 187 5.38 -7.49 22.07
CA HIS A 187 4.13 -7.29 21.31
C HIS A 187 4.23 -7.43 19.78
N THR A 188 5.36 -7.90 19.26
CA THR A 188 5.66 -8.11 17.83
C THR A 188 5.70 -9.61 17.53
N TYR A 189 5.54 -10.04 16.27
CA TYR A 189 5.63 -11.47 15.94
C TYR A 189 7.03 -12.03 16.24
N ARG A 190 7.10 -12.77 17.35
CA ARG A 190 8.34 -13.11 18.04
C ARG A 190 9.38 -13.87 17.20
N PRO A 191 9.00 -14.84 16.34
CA PRO A 191 9.98 -15.52 15.47
C PRO A 191 10.78 -14.57 14.57
N LEU A 192 10.20 -13.45 14.13
CA LEU A 192 10.92 -12.48 13.29
C LEU A 192 11.98 -11.68 14.04
N ILE A 193 11.77 -11.48 15.34
CA ILE A 193 12.61 -10.67 16.21
C ILE A 193 13.72 -11.51 16.82
N ASP A 194 13.39 -12.72 17.27
CA ASP A 194 14.33 -13.65 17.90
C ASP A 194 15.48 -14.02 16.94
N LEU A 195 15.19 -14.08 15.64
CA LEU A 195 16.15 -14.45 14.59
C LEU A 195 17.01 -13.27 14.08
N SER A 196 16.56 -12.01 14.18
CA SER A 196 17.38 -10.84 13.73
C SER A 196 17.91 -9.95 14.84
N ARG A 197 17.43 -10.10 16.08
CA ARG A 197 17.78 -9.31 17.28
C ARG A 197 18.08 -7.83 16.97
N PRO A 198 17.13 -7.11 16.34
CA PRO A 198 17.43 -5.80 15.82
C PRO A 198 17.56 -4.75 16.94
N ALA A 199 18.42 -3.75 16.73
CA ALA A 199 18.49 -2.55 17.56
C ALA A 199 17.23 -1.69 17.42
N GLY A 200 16.51 -1.81 16.30
CA GLY A 200 15.19 -1.22 16.12
C GLY A 200 14.41 -1.86 14.97
N TYR A 201 13.09 -1.84 15.09
CA TYR A 201 12.15 -2.41 14.13
C TYR A 201 11.04 -1.41 13.72
N ILE A 202 10.77 -1.31 12.41
CA ILE A 202 9.64 -0.53 11.87
C ILE A 202 8.70 -1.47 11.11
N ALA A 203 7.41 -1.22 11.25
CA ALA A 203 6.40 -1.75 10.35
C ALA A 203 5.53 -0.62 9.79
N VAL A 204 5.29 -0.63 8.48
CA VAL A 204 4.41 0.32 7.81
C VAL A 204 3.32 -0.38 6.98
N PRO A 205 2.08 0.13 6.97
CA PRO A 205 1.01 -0.42 6.15
C PRO A 205 1.09 0.08 4.71
N ILE A 206 0.77 -0.79 3.75
CA ILE A 206 0.43 -0.43 2.38
C ILE A 206 -1.08 -0.44 2.28
N VAL A 207 -1.66 0.75 2.05
CA VAL A 207 -3.09 0.97 2.06
C VAL A 207 -3.58 1.25 0.64
N VAL A 208 -4.50 0.42 0.15
CA VAL A 208 -5.21 0.61 -1.13
C VAL A 208 -6.70 0.62 -0.83
N ASP A 209 -7.47 1.55 -1.40
CA ASP A 209 -8.91 1.69 -1.16
C ASP A 209 -9.31 1.71 0.34
N SER A 210 -8.53 2.42 1.17
CA SER A 210 -8.73 2.46 2.63
C SER A 210 -8.63 1.10 3.34
N ARG A 211 -7.97 0.11 2.71
CA ARG A 211 -7.70 -1.20 3.29
C ARG A 211 -6.20 -1.47 3.28
N THR A 212 -5.68 -1.97 4.41
CA THR A 212 -4.31 -2.45 4.46
C THR A 212 -4.24 -3.76 3.68
N VAL A 213 -3.59 -3.74 2.51
CA VAL A 213 -3.46 -4.90 1.60
C VAL A 213 -2.12 -5.60 1.76
N ALA A 214 -1.13 -4.87 2.27
CA ALA A 214 0.21 -5.37 2.55
C ALA A 214 0.85 -4.54 3.66
N MET A 215 2.01 -4.97 4.12
CA MET A 215 2.85 -4.26 5.08
C MET A 215 4.31 -4.48 4.73
N ILE A 216 5.14 -3.48 5.02
CA ILE A 216 6.60 -3.55 4.91
C ILE A 216 7.16 -3.51 6.33
N HIS A 217 8.08 -4.41 6.61
CA HIS A 217 8.84 -4.44 7.85
C HIS A 217 10.31 -4.18 7.54
N VAL A 218 10.97 -3.34 8.32
CA VAL A 218 12.42 -3.13 8.23
C VAL A 218 13.05 -3.14 9.61
N ASP A 219 14.33 -3.48 9.66
CA ASP A 219 15.12 -3.35 10.88
C ASP A 219 16.48 -2.69 10.65
N ARG A 220 17.10 -2.29 11.76
CA ARG A 220 18.52 -1.94 11.83
C ARG A 220 19.21 -2.78 12.90
N GLN A 221 20.43 -3.20 12.62
CA GLN A 221 21.24 -3.98 13.56
C GLN A 221 22.01 -3.12 14.56
N SER A 222 22.61 -2.03 14.10
CA SER A 222 23.59 -1.27 14.89
C SER A 222 23.10 0.12 15.31
N ASP A 223 22.27 0.75 14.48
CA ASP A 223 21.79 2.11 14.72
C ASP A 223 20.36 2.12 15.26
N SER A 224 20.06 3.10 16.11
CA SER A 224 18.69 3.42 16.50
C SER A 224 17.88 3.89 15.28
N LEU A 225 16.60 3.54 15.25
CA LEU A 225 15.70 4.07 14.24
C LEU A 225 15.33 5.51 14.57
N THR A 226 15.19 6.33 13.53
CA THR A 226 14.77 7.72 13.65
C THR A 226 13.35 7.91 13.11
N ASP A 227 12.68 9.00 13.48
CA ASP A 227 11.39 9.38 12.89
C ASP A 227 11.48 9.55 11.36
N THR A 228 12.65 9.92 10.85
CA THR A 228 12.96 10.00 9.43
C THR A 228 12.80 8.63 8.74
N ASP A 229 13.23 7.54 9.38
CA ASP A 229 13.10 6.19 8.84
C ASP A 229 11.63 5.79 8.67
N VAL A 230 10.79 6.11 9.65
CA VAL A 230 9.34 5.88 9.56
C VAL A 230 8.74 6.64 8.38
N HIS A 231 9.19 7.88 8.15
CA HIS A 231 8.71 8.70 7.04
C HIS A 231 9.18 8.16 5.67
N ILE A 232 10.45 7.77 5.54
CA ILE A 232 11.02 7.22 4.31
C ILE A 232 10.30 5.92 3.91
N VAL A 233 10.21 4.97 4.84
CA VAL A 233 9.58 3.67 4.56
C VAL A 233 8.08 3.84 4.33
N GLY A 234 7.42 4.77 5.04
CA GLY A 234 6.03 5.13 4.82
C GLY A 234 5.78 5.74 3.43
N ALA A 235 6.66 6.61 2.95
CA ALA A 235 6.57 7.18 1.60
C ALA A 235 6.71 6.09 0.52
N LEU A 236 7.66 5.17 0.68
CA LEU A 236 7.82 4.01 -0.20
C LEU A 236 6.60 3.08 -0.20
N ALA A 237 5.97 2.87 0.96
CA ALA A 237 4.71 2.14 1.05
C ALA A 237 3.57 2.83 0.27
N GLY A 238 3.52 4.17 0.30
CA GLY A 238 2.58 4.96 -0.52
C GLY A 238 2.83 4.82 -2.02
N VAL A 239 4.10 4.79 -2.45
CA VAL A 239 4.47 4.51 -3.85
C VAL A 239 4.02 3.10 -4.24
N CYS A 240 4.31 2.09 -3.41
CA CYS A 240 3.87 0.71 -3.65
C CYS A 240 2.34 0.61 -3.77
N ALA A 241 1.59 1.31 -2.92
CA ALA A 241 0.13 1.38 -2.99
C ALA A 241 -0.33 1.97 -4.32
N SER A 242 0.27 3.08 -4.75
CA SER A 242 -0.08 3.79 -5.98
C SER A 242 0.23 2.95 -7.24
N VAL A 243 1.33 2.21 -7.24
CA VAL A 243 1.68 1.28 -8.34
C VAL A 243 0.65 0.14 -8.40
N ARG A 244 0.28 -0.41 -7.25
CA ARG A 244 -0.70 -1.50 -7.18
C ARG A 244 -2.10 -1.07 -7.59
N GLU A 245 -2.56 0.09 -7.14
CA GLU A 245 -3.85 0.66 -7.55
C GLU A 245 -3.91 0.89 -9.07
N ARG A 246 -2.82 1.40 -9.67
CA ARG A 246 -2.71 1.53 -11.13
C ARG A 246 -2.76 0.18 -11.86
N ALA A 247 -2.13 -0.86 -11.32
CA ALA A 247 -2.18 -2.21 -11.89
C ALA A 247 -3.60 -2.80 -11.82
N ASP A 248 -4.26 -2.68 -10.67
CA ASP A 248 -5.63 -3.17 -10.45
C ASP A 248 -6.62 -2.46 -11.40
N LEU A 249 -6.49 -1.13 -11.56
CA LEU A 249 -7.31 -0.36 -12.49
C LEU A 249 -7.11 -0.78 -13.95
N ARG A 250 -5.85 -0.99 -14.39
CA ARG A 250 -5.56 -1.48 -15.74
C ARG A 250 -6.16 -2.85 -15.99
N GLN A 251 -6.05 -3.76 -15.03
CA GLN A 251 -6.62 -5.10 -15.13
C GLN A 251 -8.16 -5.03 -15.22
N GLN A 252 -8.80 -4.18 -14.44
CA GLN A 252 -10.25 -3.97 -14.50
C GLN A 252 -10.70 -3.42 -15.85
N ILE A 253 -9.95 -2.47 -16.44
CA ILE A 253 -10.22 -1.92 -17.77
C ILE A 253 -10.09 -3.03 -18.83
N SER A 254 -9.01 -3.82 -18.80
CA SER A 254 -8.82 -4.93 -19.74
C SER A 254 -9.96 -5.94 -19.68
N ALA A 255 -10.30 -6.41 -18.47
CA ALA A 255 -11.38 -7.36 -18.27
C ALA A 255 -12.74 -6.80 -18.72
N ARG A 256 -12.98 -5.48 -18.55
CA ARG A 256 -14.20 -4.83 -19.02
C ARG A 256 -14.26 -4.80 -20.54
N ASN A 257 -13.15 -4.46 -21.21
CA ASN A 257 -13.07 -4.41 -22.67
C ASN A 257 -13.28 -5.80 -23.27
N GLU A 258 -12.63 -6.83 -22.73
CA GLU A 258 -12.84 -8.23 -23.15
C GLU A 258 -14.31 -8.65 -23.04
N HIS A 259 -14.98 -8.25 -21.95
CA HIS A 259 -16.40 -8.52 -21.78
C HIS A 259 -17.28 -7.80 -22.81
N VAL A 260 -16.99 -6.52 -23.11
CA VAL A 260 -17.69 -5.74 -24.13
C VAL A 260 -17.53 -6.38 -25.51
N ASP A 261 -16.30 -6.77 -25.88
CA ASP A 261 -16.02 -7.41 -27.16
C ASP A 261 -16.74 -8.75 -27.30
N ALA A 262 -16.77 -9.56 -26.24
CA ALA A 262 -17.51 -10.82 -26.23
C ALA A 262 -19.01 -10.61 -26.48
N GLU A 263 -19.60 -9.57 -25.88
CA GLU A 263 -21.03 -9.26 -26.06
C GLU A 263 -21.32 -8.68 -27.46
N ILE A 264 -20.45 -7.81 -27.99
CA ILE A 264 -20.54 -7.34 -29.38
C ILE A 264 -20.52 -8.54 -30.33
N GLN A 265 -19.57 -9.46 -30.17
CA GLN A 265 -19.48 -10.65 -31.01
C GLN A 265 -20.73 -11.53 -30.91
N ARG A 266 -21.30 -11.69 -29.71
CA ARG A 266 -22.55 -12.43 -29.51
C ARG A 266 -23.71 -11.80 -30.26
N LEU A 267 -23.87 -10.48 -30.16
CA LEU A 267 -24.92 -9.74 -30.86
C LEU A 267 -24.73 -9.81 -32.38
N THR A 268 -23.50 -9.64 -32.88
CA THR A 268 -23.20 -9.77 -34.31
C THR A 268 -23.54 -11.16 -34.84
N ARG A 269 -23.26 -12.24 -34.07
CA ARG A 269 -23.66 -13.60 -34.46
C ARG A 269 -25.18 -13.76 -34.49
N ALA A 270 -25.88 -13.22 -33.50
CA ALA A 270 -27.35 -13.28 -33.44
C ALA A 270 -28.01 -12.54 -34.62
N LEU A 271 -27.50 -11.34 -34.97
CA LEU A 271 -27.97 -10.59 -36.14
C LEU A 271 -27.74 -11.35 -37.44
N ARG A 272 -26.56 -11.94 -37.64
CA ARG A 272 -26.29 -12.80 -38.81
C ARG A 272 -27.24 -13.98 -38.91
N HIS A 273 -27.58 -14.61 -37.78
CA HIS A 273 -28.56 -15.71 -37.78
C HIS A 273 -29.97 -15.23 -38.16
N LEU A 274 -30.37 -14.03 -37.76
CA LEU A 274 -31.66 -13.44 -38.15
C LEU A 274 -31.68 -13.10 -39.65
N GLU A 275 -30.60 -12.52 -40.18
CA GLU A 275 -30.46 -12.23 -41.62
C GLU A 275 -30.49 -13.49 -42.49
N GLN A 276 -29.95 -14.60 -41.97
CA GLN A 276 -29.88 -15.89 -42.68
C GLN A 276 -31.11 -16.77 -42.44
N ALA A 277 -32.04 -16.36 -41.58
CA ALA A 277 -33.26 -17.11 -41.34
C ALA A 277 -34.17 -16.99 -42.58
N PRO A 278 -34.61 -18.10 -43.20
CA PRO A 278 -35.48 -18.04 -44.37
C PRO A 278 -36.81 -17.38 -43.99
N VAL A 279 -37.11 -16.24 -44.59
CA VAL A 279 -38.40 -15.55 -44.44
C VAL A 279 -39.47 -16.44 -45.08
N THR A 280 -40.19 -17.20 -44.27
CA THR A 280 -41.40 -17.90 -44.70
C THR A 280 -42.52 -16.87 -44.68
N MET A 281 -42.81 -16.28 -45.84
CA MET A 281 -44.05 -15.53 -46.02
C MET A 281 -45.19 -16.57 -45.96
N PRO A 282 -46.13 -16.48 -45.01
CA PRO A 282 -47.31 -17.31 -45.08
C PRO A 282 -48.09 -16.83 -46.29
N GLU A 283 -48.23 -17.66 -47.32
CA GLU A 283 -49.21 -17.41 -48.36
C GLU A 283 -50.58 -17.30 -47.68
N LEU A 284 -51.22 -16.13 -47.80
CA LEU A 284 -52.66 -16.00 -47.54
C LEU A 284 -53.39 -16.81 -48.61
N GLY A 285 -53.53 -18.11 -48.35
CA GLY A 285 -54.32 -19.05 -49.14
C GLY A 285 -55.36 -19.70 -48.24
N THR A 286 -56.63 -19.41 -48.51
CA THR A 286 -57.80 -20.04 -47.89
C THR A 286 -57.73 -21.56 -48.01
N SER A 287 -57.60 -22.29 -46.90
CA SER A 287 -58.01 -23.70 -46.83
C SER A 287 -58.48 -24.07 -45.42
N GLU A 288 -59.65 -24.72 -45.39
CA GLU A 288 -60.36 -25.20 -44.20
C GLU A 288 -59.60 -26.28 -43.41
N PRO A 289 -59.94 -26.47 -42.12
CA PRO A 289 -59.24 -27.39 -41.22
C PRO A 289 -59.69 -28.85 -41.39
N PRO A 290 -58.80 -29.85 -41.37
CA PRO A 290 -59.21 -31.24 -41.21
C PRO A 290 -59.41 -31.57 -39.72
N ALA A 291 -60.60 -32.10 -39.43
CA ALA A 291 -60.95 -32.76 -38.18
C ALA A 291 -60.37 -34.18 -38.13
N GLY A 292 -59.93 -34.64 -36.95
CA GLY A 292 -59.87 -36.08 -36.64
C GLY A 292 -58.58 -36.62 -36.00
N ALA A 293 -58.45 -36.40 -34.69
CA ALA A 293 -57.90 -37.31 -33.65
C ALA A 293 -56.39 -37.71 -33.62
N PRO A 294 -55.84 -38.18 -32.48
CA PRO A 294 -56.32 -38.12 -31.10
C PRO A 294 -55.39 -37.33 -30.15
N SER A 295 -55.99 -36.85 -29.07
CA SER A 295 -55.39 -36.17 -27.93
C SER A 295 -54.42 -37.08 -27.17
N THR A 296 -53.12 -36.77 -27.22
CA THR A 296 -52.16 -37.22 -26.22
C THR A 296 -51.74 -36.01 -25.41
N ASP A 297 -52.00 -36.07 -24.11
CA ASP A 297 -51.73 -35.06 -23.10
C ASP A 297 -50.34 -34.43 -23.24
N VAL A 298 -50.31 -33.16 -23.68
CA VAL A 298 -49.27 -32.20 -23.30
C VAL A 298 -49.98 -31.01 -22.68
N ASN A 299 -50.60 -31.27 -21.53
CA ASN A 299 -51.06 -30.23 -20.63
C ASN A 299 -49.84 -29.43 -20.13
N ALA A 300 -49.89 -28.13 -20.41
CA ALA A 300 -49.22 -27.04 -19.73
C ALA A 300 -47.69 -27.13 -19.52
N GLN A 301 -46.93 -26.41 -20.35
CA GLN A 301 -45.99 -25.40 -19.84
C GLN A 301 -45.55 -24.46 -20.98
N ALA A 302 -46.39 -23.48 -21.34
CA ALA A 302 -45.81 -22.19 -21.67
C ALA A 302 -44.96 -21.78 -20.46
N PRO A 303 -43.74 -21.22 -20.60
CA PRO A 303 -43.04 -20.66 -19.46
C PRO A 303 -43.81 -19.40 -19.03
N ALA A 304 -44.91 -19.61 -18.32
CA ALA A 304 -45.52 -18.62 -17.46
C ALA A 304 -44.42 -18.22 -16.49
N ILE A 305 -43.89 -17.02 -16.69
CA ILE A 305 -42.98 -16.32 -15.81
C ILE A 305 -43.42 -16.62 -14.36
N PRO A 306 -42.62 -17.36 -13.57
CA PRO A 306 -42.94 -17.56 -12.16
C PRO A 306 -42.84 -16.19 -11.48
N ARG A 307 -44.00 -15.55 -11.41
CA ARG A 307 -44.43 -14.49 -10.51
C ARG A 307 -43.28 -13.86 -9.71
N ALA A 308 -43.00 -12.59 -9.99
CA ALA A 308 -42.27 -11.66 -9.13
C ALA A 308 -42.89 -11.50 -7.70
N HIS A 309 -43.86 -12.33 -7.32
CA HIS A 309 -44.52 -12.40 -6.02
C HIS A 309 -43.81 -13.30 -4.99
N THR A 310 -42.76 -14.05 -5.37
CA THR A 310 -42.03 -14.96 -4.45
C THR A 310 -40.80 -14.34 -3.78
N LEU A 311 -40.49 -13.08 -4.12
CA LEU A 311 -39.39 -12.32 -3.55
C LEU A 311 -39.85 -11.55 -2.30
N THR A 312 -39.11 -11.72 -1.21
CA THR A 312 -39.25 -10.89 -0.01
C THR A 312 -39.04 -9.42 -0.35
N ALA A 313 -39.53 -8.50 0.49
CA ALA A 313 -39.33 -7.05 0.29
C ALA A 313 -37.85 -6.72 0.07
N ARG A 314 -36.97 -7.34 0.87
CA ARG A 314 -35.53 -7.14 0.77
C ARG A 314 -34.91 -7.70 -0.51
N GLU A 315 -35.36 -8.86 -0.97
CA GLU A 315 -34.90 -9.42 -2.25
C GLU A 315 -35.37 -8.57 -3.44
N ARG A 316 -36.53 -7.92 -3.36
CA ARG A 316 -37.00 -6.97 -4.39
C ARG A 316 -36.12 -5.73 -4.47
N GLU A 317 -35.77 -5.13 -3.34
CA GLU A 317 -34.86 -3.96 -3.30
C GLU A 317 -33.49 -4.30 -3.91
N VAL A 318 -32.94 -5.47 -3.55
CA VAL A 318 -31.68 -5.98 -4.12
C VAL A 318 -31.83 -6.22 -5.62
N LEU A 319 -32.93 -6.87 -6.07
CA LEU A 319 -33.21 -7.11 -7.48
C LEU A 319 -33.29 -5.81 -8.29
N THR A 320 -33.98 -4.79 -7.78
CA THR A 320 -34.11 -3.49 -8.45
C THR A 320 -32.75 -2.84 -8.67
N LEU A 321 -31.88 -2.85 -7.66
CA LEU A 321 -30.53 -2.32 -7.79
C LEU A 321 -29.63 -3.20 -8.69
N MET A 322 -29.83 -4.52 -8.68
CA MET A 322 -29.13 -5.41 -9.62
C MET A 322 -29.51 -5.12 -11.07
N ALA A 323 -30.79 -4.84 -11.34
CA ALA A 323 -31.30 -4.53 -12.67
C ALA A 323 -30.73 -3.22 -13.25
N THR A 324 -30.20 -2.32 -12.41
CA THR A 324 -29.48 -1.11 -12.87
C THR A 324 -27.98 -1.37 -13.08
N GLY A 325 -27.50 -2.60 -12.92
CA GLY A 325 -26.08 -2.93 -13.01
C GLY A 325 -25.26 -2.66 -11.74
N ALA A 326 -25.87 -2.33 -10.60
CA ALA A 326 -25.13 -1.99 -9.38
C ALA A 326 -24.35 -3.20 -8.81
N THR A 327 -23.06 -3.02 -8.50
CA THR A 327 -22.23 -4.08 -7.89
C THR A 327 -22.70 -4.42 -6.47
N ASN A 328 -22.29 -5.58 -5.93
CA ASN A 328 -22.65 -5.96 -4.56
C ASN A 328 -22.17 -4.93 -3.52
N GLY A 329 -21.01 -4.30 -3.75
CA GLY A 329 -20.49 -3.21 -2.90
C GLY A 329 -21.28 -1.90 -3.01
N THR A 330 -21.90 -1.63 -4.16
CA THR A 330 -22.80 -0.47 -4.31
C THR A 330 -24.17 -0.75 -3.67
N ILE A 331 -24.67 -1.98 -3.81
CA ILE A 331 -25.91 -2.43 -3.17
C ILE A 331 -25.77 -2.42 -1.65
N SER A 332 -24.64 -2.92 -1.13
CA SER A 332 -24.36 -2.97 0.31
C SER A 332 -24.35 -1.59 0.95
N ARG A 333 -23.70 -0.60 0.31
CA ARG A 333 -23.72 0.80 0.72
C ARG A 333 -25.12 1.42 0.66
N ARG A 334 -25.86 1.24 -0.45
CA ARG A 334 -27.21 1.81 -0.61
C ARG A 334 -28.23 1.23 0.36
N LEU A 335 -28.03 -0.03 0.75
CA LEU A 335 -28.96 -0.75 1.60
C LEU A 335 -28.46 -0.90 3.06
N CYS A 336 -27.30 -0.32 3.40
CA CYS A 336 -26.65 -0.39 4.71
C CYS A 336 -26.52 -1.82 5.28
N ILE A 337 -26.09 -2.78 4.45
CA ILE A 337 -25.87 -4.19 4.85
C ILE A 337 -24.49 -4.66 4.38
N SER A 338 -24.01 -5.81 4.89
CA SER A 338 -22.69 -6.34 4.49
C SER A 338 -22.69 -6.91 3.06
N ASP A 339 -21.53 -6.89 2.39
CA ASP A 339 -21.35 -7.52 1.07
C ASP A 339 -21.69 -9.02 1.07
N GLY A 340 -21.40 -9.71 2.18
CA GLY A 340 -21.77 -11.11 2.40
C GLY A 340 -23.28 -11.31 2.42
N THR A 341 -24.01 -10.42 3.11
CA THR A 341 -25.48 -10.42 3.16
C THR A 341 -26.06 -10.18 1.77
N VAL A 342 -25.51 -9.24 0.98
CA VAL A 342 -25.91 -9.01 -0.41
C VAL A 342 -25.68 -10.25 -1.26
N LYS A 343 -24.51 -10.91 -1.15
CA LYS A 343 -24.21 -12.15 -1.88
C LYS A 343 -25.22 -13.25 -1.59
N SER A 344 -25.63 -13.41 -0.33
CA SER A 344 -26.68 -14.36 0.05
C SER A 344 -28.05 -14.01 -0.53
N HIS A 345 -28.43 -12.72 -0.59
CA HIS A 345 -29.66 -12.30 -1.25
C HIS A 345 -29.62 -12.57 -2.76
N VAL A 346 -28.50 -12.27 -3.43
CA VAL A 346 -28.30 -12.53 -4.86
C VAL A 346 -28.46 -14.02 -5.19
N GLN A 347 -27.86 -14.91 -4.40
CA GLN A 347 -27.99 -16.36 -4.59
C GLN A 347 -29.44 -16.85 -4.42
N ARG A 348 -30.17 -16.31 -3.44
CA ARG A 348 -31.59 -16.65 -3.26
C ARG A 348 -32.45 -16.13 -4.40
N ILE A 349 -32.16 -14.93 -4.91
CA ILE A 349 -32.83 -14.34 -6.08
C ILE A 349 -32.61 -15.20 -7.31
N PHE A 350 -31.37 -15.61 -7.59
CA PHE A 350 -31.03 -16.51 -8.70
C PHE A 350 -31.81 -17.83 -8.62
N LYS A 351 -31.80 -18.47 -7.45
CA LYS A 351 -32.53 -19.71 -7.21
C LYS A 351 -34.05 -19.53 -7.38
N LYS A 352 -34.62 -18.41 -6.91
CA LYS A 352 -36.06 -18.12 -7.00
C LYS A 352 -36.52 -17.73 -8.40
N LEU A 353 -35.65 -17.11 -9.19
CA LEU A 353 -35.95 -16.67 -10.56
C LEU A 353 -35.51 -17.68 -11.64
N GLY A 354 -34.82 -18.75 -11.26
CA GLY A 354 -34.34 -19.78 -12.19
C GLY A 354 -33.24 -19.28 -13.13
N VAL A 355 -32.46 -18.29 -12.70
CA VAL A 355 -31.39 -17.65 -13.49
C VAL A 355 -30.04 -17.88 -12.84
N SER A 356 -29.00 -17.94 -13.66
CA SER A 356 -27.64 -18.28 -13.26
C SER A 356 -26.71 -17.08 -13.28
N THR A 357 -27.08 -16.01 -14.00
CA THR A 357 -26.23 -14.84 -14.21
C THR A 357 -26.95 -13.51 -13.93
N ARG A 358 -26.16 -12.48 -13.60
CA ARG A 358 -26.67 -11.11 -13.44
C ARG A 358 -27.18 -10.53 -14.77
N ALA A 359 -26.61 -10.97 -15.89
CA ALA A 359 -27.04 -10.56 -17.23
C ALA A 359 -28.45 -11.11 -17.53
N GLU A 360 -28.73 -12.37 -17.17
CA GLU A 360 -30.07 -12.96 -17.27
C GLU A 360 -31.09 -12.22 -16.40
N VAL A 361 -30.71 -11.80 -15.18
CA VAL A 361 -31.57 -10.96 -14.33
C VAL A 361 -31.92 -9.62 -14.99
N ALA A 362 -30.92 -8.95 -15.57
CA ALA A 362 -31.12 -7.66 -16.24
C ALA A 362 -32.00 -7.81 -17.49
N ALA A 363 -31.77 -8.87 -18.28
CA ALA A 363 -32.59 -9.22 -19.43
C ALA A 363 -34.04 -9.51 -19.02
N LEU A 364 -34.26 -10.32 -17.98
CA LEU A 364 -35.59 -10.63 -17.45
C LEU A 364 -36.34 -9.36 -16.99
N CYS A 365 -35.64 -8.45 -16.30
CA CYS A 365 -36.21 -7.17 -15.84
C CYS A 365 -36.51 -6.22 -17.01
N ALA A 366 -35.70 -6.23 -18.08
CA ALA A 366 -35.94 -5.44 -19.29
C ALA A 366 -37.19 -5.94 -20.04
N HIS A 367 -37.34 -7.26 -20.21
CA HIS A 367 -38.50 -7.86 -20.87
C HIS A 367 -39.81 -7.62 -20.07
N ALA A 368 -39.73 -7.61 -18.74
CA ALA A 368 -40.86 -7.26 -17.88
C ALA A 368 -41.31 -5.79 -18.02
N LYS A 369 -40.39 -4.86 -18.32
CA LYS A 369 -40.73 -3.45 -18.59
C LYS A 369 -41.37 -3.26 -19.97
N THR A 370 -40.91 -4.00 -20.98
CA THR A 370 -41.47 -3.94 -22.35
C THR A 370 -42.88 -4.54 -22.43
N GLY A 371 -43.16 -5.61 -21.68
CA GLY A 371 -44.50 -6.20 -21.59
C GLY A 371 -45.53 -5.35 -20.82
N ALA A 372 -45.08 -4.45 -19.94
CA ALA A 372 -45.96 -3.54 -19.19
C ALA A 372 -46.38 -2.30 -20.01
N HIS A 373 -45.59 -1.88 -21.00
CA HIS A 373 -45.95 -0.79 -21.92
C HIS A 373 -46.87 -1.24 -23.06
N ALA A 374 -46.79 -2.50 -23.49
CA ALA A 374 -47.65 -3.04 -24.56
C ALA A 374 -49.11 -3.25 -24.14
N LYS A 375 -49.43 -3.26 -22.84
CA LYS A 375 -50.80 -3.42 -22.33
C LYS A 375 -51.59 -2.12 -22.18
N THR A 376 -50.95 -0.95 -22.31
CA THR A 376 -51.62 0.35 -22.12
C THR A 376 -52.05 1.03 -23.43
N VAL A 377 -51.66 0.47 -24.59
CA VAL A 377 -51.96 1.05 -25.92
C VAL A 377 -53.14 0.37 -26.64
N ASN A 378 -53.63 -0.77 -26.15
CA ASN A 378 -54.79 -1.50 -26.71
C ASN A 378 -55.99 -1.47 -25.74
N GLY A 379 -56.45 -0.27 -25.41
CA GLY A 379 -57.63 -0.05 -24.56
C GLY A 379 -58.11 1.38 -24.69
N GLY A 380 -58.55 1.75 -25.90
CA GLY A 380 -59.25 2.99 -26.23
C GLY A 380 -60.53 2.65 -26.97
#